data_AF-A0AAN6MBH9-F1
#
_entry.id   AF-A0AAN6MBH9-F1
#
_cell.length_a   1.000
_cell.length_b   1.000
_cell.length_c   1.000
_cell.angle_alpha   90.00
_cell.angle_beta   90.00
_cell.angle_gamma   90.00
#
_symmetry.space_group_name_H-M   'P 1'
#
loop_
_entity.id
_entity.type
_entity.pdbx_description
1 polymer ?
#
loop_
_entity_poly.entity_id
_entity_poly.type
_entity_poly.pdbx_seq_one_letter_code
_entity_poly.pdbx_strand_id
1 'polypeptide(L)'
;MGSTTILRGFKVSVATLDAFLAANDVDETYSTPPFYKQHPDGDAISRLLFSKVAQHDPAADKNRFRVLIPEVEGMAHAKTAYVAYAWAPVRAHRELKLDEDLPAEVPKGFEELRKEVLGYGEGIKDEDRVADEGKMGVYMVVTYDIRGSYGPGLAESEGL
;
A
#
# COMPACT_ATOMS: atom_id res chain seq x y z
N MET A 1 15.83 -8.70 7.40
CA MET A 1 15.37 -9.75 6.46
C MET A 1 14.27 -9.12 5.62
N GLY A 2 14.41 -9.11 4.30
CA GLY A 2 13.38 -8.54 3.42
C GLY A 2 12.10 -9.39 3.42
N SER A 3 10.99 -8.77 3.01
CA SER A 3 9.73 -9.47 2.77
C SER A 3 9.26 -9.21 1.34
N THR A 4 8.75 -10.26 0.69
CA THR A 4 8.06 -10.13 -0.60
C THR A 4 6.57 -10.06 -0.32
N THR A 5 5.86 -9.08 -0.85
CA THR A 5 4.41 -9.01 -0.75
C THR A 5 3.80 -9.10 -2.13
N ILE A 6 2.80 -9.96 -2.27
CA ILE A 6 1.95 -10.01 -3.46
C ILE A 6 0.69 -9.21 -3.12
N LEU A 7 0.30 -8.30 -4.00
CA LEU A 7 -0.83 -7.41 -3.76
C LEU A 7 -1.68 -7.21 -4.99
N ARG A 8 -2.95 -6.84 -4.76
CA ARG A 8 -3.80 -6.19 -5.74
C ARG A 8 -4.01 -4.74 -5.37
N GLY A 9 -3.91 -3.87 -6.37
CA GLY A 9 -3.90 -2.43 -6.16
C GLY A 9 -3.54 -1.67 -7.42
N PHE A 10 -3.10 -0.44 -7.26
CA PHE A 10 -2.50 0.34 -8.33
C PHE A 10 -1.10 0.82 -7.96
N LYS A 11 -0.26 1.00 -8.99
CA LYS A 11 1.02 1.69 -8.85
C LYS A 11 0.85 3.20 -8.97
N VAL A 12 1.64 3.96 -8.24
CA VAL A 12 1.67 5.42 -8.25
C VAL A 12 3.12 5.89 -8.10
N SER A 13 3.47 7.09 -8.56
CA SER A 13 4.76 7.66 -8.20
C SER A 13 4.79 8.00 -6.71
N VAL A 14 5.96 7.92 -6.09
CA VAL A 14 6.13 8.35 -4.70
C VAL A 14 5.81 9.84 -4.57
N ALA A 15 6.21 10.67 -5.53
CA ALA A 15 5.92 12.11 -5.48
C ALA A 15 4.42 12.43 -5.51
N THR A 16 3.63 11.75 -6.36
CA THR A 16 2.16 11.88 -6.35
C THR A 16 1.57 11.39 -5.03
N LEU A 17 2.06 10.26 -4.50
CA LEU A 17 1.60 9.75 -3.20
C LEU A 17 1.91 10.74 -2.07
N ASP A 18 3.13 11.25 -2.00
CA ASP A 18 3.57 12.18 -0.96
C ASP A 18 2.78 13.49 -1.04
N ALA A 19 2.49 14.00 -2.23
CA ALA A 19 1.60 15.16 -2.40
C ALA A 19 0.17 14.89 -1.89
N PHE A 20 -0.37 13.70 -2.14
CA PHE A 20 -1.67 13.28 -1.59
C PHE A 20 -1.62 13.17 -0.05
N LEU A 21 -0.56 12.60 0.53
CA LEU A 21 -0.41 12.45 1.97
C LEU A 21 -0.30 13.83 2.67
N ALA A 22 0.56 14.70 2.15
CA ALA A 22 0.77 16.05 2.69
C ALA A 22 -0.51 16.88 2.66
N ALA A 23 -1.32 16.77 1.59
CA ALA A 23 -2.59 17.47 1.48
C ALA A 23 -3.68 16.97 2.45
N ASN A 24 -3.46 15.81 3.08
CA ASN A 24 -4.35 15.20 4.07
C ASN A 24 -3.71 15.14 5.47
N ASP A 25 -2.71 15.99 5.75
CA ASP A 25 -2.02 16.09 7.04
C ASP A 25 -1.38 14.76 7.50
N VAL A 26 -0.89 13.95 6.55
CA VAL A 26 -0.12 12.73 6.81
C VAL A 26 1.31 12.91 6.33
N ASP A 27 2.27 12.47 7.13
CA ASP A 27 3.69 12.53 6.79
C ASP A 27 3.98 11.85 5.45
N GLU A 28 4.76 12.54 4.62
CA GLU A 28 5.27 12.00 3.35
C GLU A 28 6.17 10.77 3.59
N THR A 29 6.25 9.90 2.60
CA THR A 29 7.07 8.68 2.66
C THR A 29 8.54 8.94 2.34
N TYR A 30 8.82 9.98 1.54
CA TYR A 30 10.15 10.29 1.02
C TYR A 30 10.86 9.05 0.44
N SER A 31 10.11 8.22 -0.28
CA SER A 31 10.57 6.96 -0.89
C SER A 31 11.12 5.91 0.09
N THR A 32 10.86 6.07 1.38
CA THR A 32 11.22 5.10 2.42
C THR A 32 10.02 4.20 2.67
N PRO A 33 10.20 2.88 2.80
CA PRO A 33 9.07 2.01 3.09
C PRO A 33 8.34 2.44 4.35
N PRO A 34 7.01 2.46 4.30
CA PRO A 34 6.22 2.87 5.44
C PRO A 34 6.48 1.93 6.64
N PHE A 35 6.78 2.54 7.79
CA PHE A 35 7.19 1.82 8.99
C PHE A 35 5.97 1.38 9.80
N TYR A 36 5.72 0.07 9.89
CA TYR A 36 4.51 -0.49 10.50
C TYR A 36 4.81 -1.28 11.76
N LYS A 37 5.28 -0.64 12.84
CA LYS A 37 5.44 -1.35 14.12
C LYS A 37 4.07 -1.62 14.78
N GLN A 38 3.40 -2.65 14.25
CA GLN A 38 2.32 -3.45 14.84
C GLN A 38 0.94 -2.76 14.95
N HIS A 39 0.43 -2.25 13.82
CA HIS A 39 -0.89 -1.60 13.67
C HIS A 39 -2.07 -2.42 14.21
N PRO A 40 -2.77 -1.91 15.23
CA PRO A 40 -4.15 -1.47 15.05
C PRO A 40 -4.27 0.03 15.39
N ASP A 41 -4.14 0.83 14.33
CA ASP A 41 -4.31 2.30 14.24
C ASP A 41 -3.06 3.18 14.51
N GLY A 42 -1.87 2.59 14.60
CA GLY A 42 -0.56 3.27 14.60
C GLY A 42 0.07 3.54 13.22
N ASP A 43 -0.73 3.66 12.16
CA ASP A 43 -0.33 3.87 10.75
C ASP A 43 -1.30 4.89 10.17
N ALA A 44 -0.80 6.10 9.95
CA ALA A 44 -1.61 7.21 9.46
C ALA A 44 -2.03 7.00 8.00
N ILE A 45 -1.17 6.38 7.18
CA ILE A 45 -1.43 6.16 5.76
C ILE A 45 -2.58 5.17 5.59
N SER A 46 -2.50 3.99 6.22
CA SER A 46 -3.58 2.98 6.09
C SER A 46 -4.91 3.51 6.65
N ARG A 47 -4.89 4.32 7.72
CA ARG A 47 -6.09 4.99 8.24
C ARG A 47 -6.67 6.01 7.27
N LEU A 48 -5.83 6.82 6.63
CA LEU A 48 -6.25 7.76 5.60
C LEU A 48 -6.92 7.00 4.45
N LEU A 49 -6.24 5.99 3.89
CA LEU A 49 -6.77 5.19 2.78
C LEU A 49 -8.12 4.56 3.15
N PHE A 50 -8.22 3.93 4.33
CA PHE A 50 -9.48 3.38 4.82
C PHE A 50 -10.57 4.45 4.93
N SER A 51 -10.26 5.63 5.50
CA SER A 51 -11.27 6.68 5.68
C SER A 51 -11.83 7.20 4.35
N LYS A 52 -11.00 7.28 3.30
CA LYS A 52 -11.45 7.64 1.94
C LYS A 52 -12.34 6.56 1.33
N VAL A 53 -11.96 5.30 1.48
CA VAL A 53 -12.78 4.18 0.98
C VAL A 53 -14.11 4.07 1.74
N ALA A 54 -14.08 4.23 3.07
CA ALA A 54 -15.25 4.09 3.94
C ALA A 54 -16.35 5.13 3.67
N GLN A 55 -16.01 6.27 3.06
CA GLN A 55 -17.01 7.25 2.60
C GLN A 55 -17.95 6.68 1.52
N HIS A 56 -17.48 5.70 0.75
CA HIS A 56 -18.21 5.04 -0.33
C HIS A 56 -18.58 3.59 -0.01
N ASP A 57 -17.86 2.96 0.93
CA ASP A 57 -18.10 1.60 1.40
C ASP A 57 -17.92 1.49 2.92
N PRO A 58 -18.97 1.78 3.72
CA PRO A 58 -18.90 1.71 5.18
C PRO A 58 -18.61 0.31 5.73
N ALA A 59 -18.76 -0.75 4.91
CA ALA A 59 -18.50 -2.13 5.29
C ALA A 59 -17.08 -2.60 4.93
N ALA A 60 -16.24 -1.73 4.37
CA ALA A 60 -14.88 -2.07 4.00
C ALA A 60 -14.05 -2.52 5.21
N ASP A 61 -13.22 -3.55 5.02
CA ASP A 61 -12.29 -4.02 6.04
C ASP A 61 -11.05 -3.11 6.11
N LYS A 62 -10.89 -2.40 7.22
CA LYS A 62 -9.78 -1.47 7.43
C LYS A 62 -8.38 -2.09 7.31
N ASN A 63 -8.24 -3.42 7.46
CA ASN A 63 -6.94 -4.10 7.40
C ASN A 63 -6.44 -4.34 5.97
N ARG A 64 -7.29 -4.09 4.96
CA ARG A 64 -7.00 -4.39 3.56
C ARG A 64 -6.19 -3.32 2.85
N PHE A 65 -6.23 -2.08 3.31
CA PHE A 65 -5.64 -0.95 2.62
C PHE A 65 -4.23 -0.66 3.12
N ARG A 66 -3.23 -0.66 2.23
CA ARG A 66 -1.83 -0.39 2.57
C ARG A 66 -1.05 0.28 1.46
N VAL A 67 0.03 0.96 1.82
CA VAL A 67 1.09 1.38 0.89
C VAL A 67 2.27 0.42 0.97
N LEU A 68 2.81 0.06 -0.19
CA LEU A 68 4.10 -0.63 -0.30
C LEU A 68 5.03 0.16 -1.21
N ILE A 69 6.23 0.45 -0.73
CA ILE A 69 7.30 1.06 -1.51
C ILE A 69 8.42 0.03 -1.59
N PRO A 70 8.87 -0.36 -2.80
CA PRO A 70 9.97 -1.30 -2.94
C PRO A 70 11.25 -0.78 -2.27
N GLU A 71 11.95 -1.67 -1.60
CA GLU A 71 13.29 -1.37 -1.07
C GLU A 71 14.13 -2.64 -1.12
N VAL A 72 15.35 -2.51 -1.63
CA VAL A 72 16.35 -3.57 -1.71
C VAL A 72 17.68 -2.97 -1.27
N GLU A 73 18.35 -3.64 -0.34
CA GLU A 73 19.66 -3.20 0.16
C GLU A 73 20.65 -2.98 -1.00
N GLY A 74 21.32 -1.82 -1.01
CA GLY A 74 22.28 -1.43 -2.04
C GLY A 74 21.68 -0.86 -3.33
N MET A 75 20.36 -0.70 -3.41
CA MET A 75 19.67 -0.08 -4.55
C MET A 75 19.22 1.35 -4.22
N ALA A 76 19.09 2.19 -5.24
CA ALA A 76 18.50 3.52 -5.09
C ALA A 76 17.03 3.44 -4.65
N HIS A 77 16.55 4.51 -3.99
CA HIS A 77 15.16 4.63 -3.57
C HIS A 77 14.18 4.44 -4.74
N ALA A 78 13.09 3.72 -4.47
CA ALA A 78 12.06 3.48 -5.47
C ALA A 78 11.26 4.76 -5.75
N LYS A 79 11.05 5.05 -7.04
CA LYS A 79 10.13 6.12 -7.47
C LYS A 79 8.68 5.69 -7.50
N THR A 80 8.40 4.40 -7.29
CA THR A 80 7.07 3.81 -7.41
C THR A 80 6.61 3.31 -6.06
N ALA A 81 5.40 3.71 -5.66
CA ALA A 81 4.65 3.13 -4.56
C ALA A 81 3.46 2.33 -5.09
N TYR A 82 2.90 1.46 -4.26
CA TYR A 82 1.73 0.65 -4.57
C TYR A 82 0.69 0.84 -3.47
N VAL A 83 -0.51 1.24 -3.87
CA VAL A 83 -1.67 1.32 -2.98
C VAL A 83 -2.48 0.04 -3.16
N ALA A 84 -2.55 -0.77 -2.11
CA ALA A 84 -3.17 -2.08 -2.11
C ALA A 84 -4.58 -2.04 -1.52
N TYR A 85 -5.46 -2.91 -2.03
CA TYR A 85 -6.74 -3.28 -1.42
C TYR A 85 -6.81 -4.77 -1.05
N ALA A 86 -5.81 -5.55 -1.46
CA ALA A 86 -5.60 -6.91 -1.01
C ALA A 86 -4.10 -7.19 -1.06
N TRP A 87 -3.56 -7.88 -0.07
CA TRP A 87 -2.12 -8.11 0.03
C TRP A 87 -1.81 -9.33 0.90
N ALA A 88 -0.76 -10.05 0.51
CA ALA A 88 -0.31 -11.27 1.14
C ALA A 88 1.23 -11.25 1.23
N PRO A 89 1.81 -11.14 2.44
CA PRO A 89 3.24 -11.24 2.62
C PRO A 89 3.70 -12.70 2.44
N VAL A 90 4.89 -12.85 1.84
CA VAL A 90 5.60 -14.10 1.56
C VAL A 90 7.04 -13.93 2.04
N ARG A 91 7.42 -14.71 3.07
CA ARG A 91 8.79 -14.67 3.64
C ARG A 91 9.74 -15.65 2.97
N ALA A 92 9.29 -16.87 2.73
CA ALA A 92 10.07 -17.92 2.06
C ALA A 92 9.19 -18.73 1.11
N HIS A 93 8.02 -19.15 1.59
CA HIS A 93 7.01 -19.88 0.81
C HIS A 93 5.63 -19.62 1.43
N ARG A 94 4.59 -19.52 0.59
CA ARG A 94 3.19 -19.41 1.00
C ARG A 94 2.31 -19.93 -0.13
N GLU A 95 1.35 -20.79 0.19
CA GLU A 95 0.22 -21.09 -0.70
C GLU A 95 -0.81 -19.96 -0.58
N LEU A 96 -1.22 -19.39 -1.71
CA LEU A 96 -2.21 -18.30 -1.74
C LEU A 96 -3.59 -18.86 -2.02
N LYS A 97 -4.53 -18.56 -1.13
CA LYS A 97 -5.94 -18.77 -1.40
C LYS A 97 -6.47 -17.57 -2.17
N LEU A 98 -6.53 -17.67 -3.50
CA LEU A 98 -6.80 -16.51 -4.36
C LEU A 98 -8.07 -15.73 -3.98
N ASP A 99 -9.14 -16.42 -3.60
CA ASP A 99 -10.42 -15.78 -3.26
C ASP A 99 -10.39 -15.09 -1.88
N GLU A 100 -9.54 -15.55 -0.97
CA GLU A 100 -9.41 -15.00 0.40
C GLU A 100 -8.27 -13.95 0.47
N ASP A 101 -7.08 -14.31 -0.02
CA ASP A 101 -5.84 -13.52 0.11
C ASP A 101 -5.74 -12.40 -0.94
N LEU A 102 -6.23 -12.64 -2.16
CA LEU A 102 -6.11 -11.73 -3.30
C LEU A 102 -7.42 -11.67 -4.12
N PRO A 103 -8.55 -11.33 -3.48
CA PRO A 103 -9.85 -11.27 -4.15
C PRO A 103 -9.77 -10.39 -5.40
N ALA A 104 -10.33 -10.87 -6.51
CA ALA A 104 -10.29 -10.17 -7.79
C ALA A 104 -11.22 -8.95 -7.82
N GLU A 105 -12.25 -8.92 -6.97
CA GLU A 105 -13.19 -7.83 -6.85
C GLU A 105 -12.51 -6.60 -6.22
N VAL A 106 -12.64 -5.46 -6.91
CA VAL A 106 -12.17 -4.17 -6.40
C VAL A 106 -13.20 -3.66 -5.39
N PRO A 107 -12.82 -3.33 -4.15
CA PRO A 107 -13.76 -2.77 -3.18
C PRO A 107 -14.41 -1.48 -3.68
N LYS A 108 -15.67 -1.26 -3.29
CA LYS A 108 -16.34 0.01 -3.56
C LYS A 108 -15.56 1.15 -2.91
N GLY A 109 -15.47 2.31 -3.55
CA GLY A 109 -14.67 3.43 -3.04
C GLY A 109 -13.19 3.39 -3.39
N PHE A 110 -12.65 2.23 -3.78
CA PHE A 110 -11.22 2.13 -4.09
C PHE A 110 -10.86 2.81 -5.42
N GLU A 111 -11.78 2.81 -6.38
CA GLU A 111 -11.60 3.51 -7.66
C GLU A 111 -11.69 5.04 -7.48
N GLU A 112 -12.53 5.50 -6.55
CA GLU A 112 -12.63 6.90 -6.14
C GLU A 112 -11.34 7.35 -5.46
N LEU A 113 -10.83 6.57 -4.50
CA LEU A 113 -9.52 6.79 -3.89
C LEU A 113 -8.41 6.85 -4.96
N ARG A 114 -8.42 5.93 -5.93
CA ARG A 114 -7.44 5.93 -7.03
C ARG A 114 -7.48 7.23 -7.82
N LYS A 115 -8.65 7.70 -8.20
CA LYS A 115 -8.81 8.98 -8.93
C LYS A 115 -8.36 10.17 -8.10
N GLU A 116 -8.68 10.18 -6.80
CA GLU A 116 -8.27 11.24 -5.88
C GLU A 116 -6.74 11.32 -5.78
N VAL A 117 -6.07 10.19 -5.51
CA VAL A 117 -4.59 10.13 -5.45
C VAL A 117 -3.96 10.63 -6.74
N LEU A 118 -4.47 10.19 -7.89
CA LEU A 118 -3.95 10.62 -9.20
C LEU A 118 -4.16 12.11 -9.49
N GLY A 119 -5.17 12.74 -8.88
CA GLY A 119 -5.40 14.19 -8.98
C GLY A 119 -4.24 15.02 -8.43
N TYR A 120 -3.43 14.46 -7.52
CA TYR A 120 -2.24 15.12 -6.99
C TYR A 120 -1.01 15.00 -7.90
N GLY A 121 -1.11 14.27 -9.02
CA GLY A 121 -0.02 14.06 -9.97
C GLY A 121 0.21 15.22 -10.95
N GLU A 122 -0.73 16.16 -11.08
CA GLU A 122 -0.68 17.23 -12.10
C GLU A 122 0.52 18.18 -11.93
N GLY A 123 0.94 18.43 -10.68
CA GLY A 123 2.06 19.31 -10.35
C GLY A 123 3.43 18.63 -10.26
N ILE A 124 3.49 17.32 -10.48
CA ILE A 124 4.72 16.53 -10.31
C ILE A 124 5.62 16.69 -11.54
N LYS A 125 6.93 16.87 -11.28
CA LYS A 125 7.95 16.97 -12.33
C LYS A 125 8.03 15.69 -13.16
N ASP A 126 8.35 15.83 -14.44
CA ASP A 126 8.45 14.68 -15.35
C ASP A 126 9.50 13.64 -14.91
N GLU A 127 10.56 14.06 -14.21
CA GLU A 127 11.59 13.16 -13.69
C GLU A 127 11.09 12.22 -12.57
N ASP A 128 10.01 12.59 -11.88
CA ASP A 128 9.43 11.84 -10.77
C ASP A 128 8.22 10.99 -11.18
N ARG A 129 7.76 11.14 -12.43
CA ARG A 129 6.66 10.36 -12.98
C ARG A 129 7.06 8.91 -13.22
N VAL A 130 6.07 8.04 -13.10
CA VAL A 130 6.22 6.60 -13.38
C VAL A 130 5.33 6.20 -14.55
N ALA A 131 5.81 5.29 -15.39
CA ALA A 131 5.01 4.78 -16.51
C ALA A 131 3.74 4.09 -16.00
N ASP A 132 2.63 4.23 -16.74
CA ASP A 132 1.29 3.73 -16.40
C ASP A 132 0.84 4.04 -14.97
N GLU A 133 1.08 5.26 -14.48
CA GLU A 133 0.61 5.69 -13.16
C GLU A 133 -0.91 5.45 -13.02
N GLY A 134 -1.31 4.86 -11.89
CA GLY A 134 -2.70 4.49 -11.64
C GLY A 134 -3.14 3.16 -12.26
N LYS A 135 -2.27 2.45 -12.99
CA LYS A 135 -2.60 1.12 -13.53
C LYS A 135 -2.94 0.16 -12.39
N MET A 136 -4.13 -0.44 -12.47
CA MET A 136 -4.57 -1.50 -11.57
C MET A 136 -3.95 -2.84 -11.99
N GLY A 137 -3.61 -3.68 -11.02
CA GLY A 137 -3.03 -4.98 -11.30
C GLY A 137 -2.71 -5.82 -10.08
N VAL A 138 -2.09 -6.97 -10.35
CA VAL A 138 -1.41 -7.80 -9.35
C VAL A 138 0.07 -7.45 -9.41
N TYR A 139 0.66 -7.13 -8.27
CA TYR A 139 2.07 -6.75 -8.16
C TYR A 139 2.79 -7.61 -7.13
N MET A 140 4.07 -7.85 -7.38
CA MET A 140 4.98 -8.46 -6.43
C MET A 140 6.00 -7.41 -6.03
N VAL A 141 6.06 -7.07 -4.75
CA VAL A 141 6.87 -5.98 -4.21
C VAL A 141 7.82 -6.54 -3.17
N VAL A 142 9.12 -6.30 -3.36
CA VAL A 142 10.16 -6.64 -2.38
C VAL A 142 10.42 -5.42 -1.51
N THR A 143 10.38 -5.61 -0.20
CA THR A 143 10.64 -4.57 0.81
C THR A 143 11.76 -5.06 1.71
N TYR A 144 12.69 -4.17 2.07
CA TYR A 144 13.73 -4.45 3.04
C TYR A 144 13.30 -3.87 4.40
N ASP A 145 13.71 -4.52 5.49
CA ASP A 145 13.52 -4.07 6.88
C ASP A 145 12.10 -3.67 7.33
N ILE A 146 11.03 -4.44 6.99
CA ILE A 146 9.77 -4.33 7.74
C ILE A 146 10.01 -4.87 9.17
N ARG A 147 10.44 -4.00 10.10
CA ARG A 147 10.53 -4.27 11.54
C ARG A 147 9.16 -4.33 12.22
N GLY A 148 8.20 -5.03 11.61
CA GLY A 148 6.84 -5.18 12.09
C GLY A 148 6.15 -6.37 11.42
N SER A 149 5.92 -7.44 12.18
CA SER A 149 5.12 -8.59 11.75
C SER A 149 3.63 -8.21 11.82
N TYR A 150 3.06 -7.69 10.74
CA TYR A 150 1.59 -7.61 10.64
C TYR A 150 1.14 -8.10 9.28
N GLY A 151 0.09 -8.92 9.27
CA GLY A 151 -0.55 -9.52 8.10
C GLY A 151 -2.00 -9.87 8.44
N PRO A 152 -2.92 -9.88 7.46
CA PRO A 152 -4.26 -10.42 7.68
C PRO A 152 -4.11 -11.89 8.11
N GLY A 153 -4.53 -12.22 9.33
CA GLY A 153 -4.40 -13.56 9.93
C GLY A 153 -3.21 -13.79 10.86
N LEU A 154 -2.26 -12.85 10.99
CA LEU A 154 -1.17 -12.95 11.99
C LEU A 154 -1.59 -12.43 13.37
N ALA A 155 -2.63 -11.60 13.45
CA ALA A 155 -3.11 -11.02 14.71
C ALA A 155 -3.80 -12.03 15.64
N GLU A 156 -4.24 -13.18 15.13
CA GLU A 156 -4.93 -14.22 15.94
C GLU A 156 -3.99 -15.35 16.39
N SER A 157 -2.79 -15.48 15.81
CA SER A 157 -1.90 -16.63 16.07
C SER A 157 -0.80 -16.36 17.09
N GLU A 158 -0.56 -15.12 17.50
CA GLU A 158 0.41 -14.79 18.54
C GLU A 158 -0.33 -14.37 19.81
N GLY A 159 -0.71 -15.38 20.61
CA GLY A 159 -1.24 -15.18 21.96
C GLY A 159 -0.20 -14.51 22.87
N LEU A 160 -0.24 -13.19 22.93
CA LEU A 160 0.12 -12.39 24.09
C LEU A 160 -1.16 -12.02 24.85
#